data_AF-A0A1B6MS39-F1
#
_entry.id   AF-A0A1B6MS39-F1
#
_cell.length_a   1.000
_cell.length_b   1.000
_cell.length_c   1.000
_cell.angle_alpha   90.00
_cell.angle_beta   90.00
_cell.angle_gamma   90.00
#
_symmetry.space_group_name_H-M   'P 1'
#
loop_
_entity.id
_entity.type
_entity.pdbx_description
1 polymer ?
#
loop_
_entity_poly.entity_id
_entity_poly.type
_entity_poly.pdbx_seq_one_letter_code
_entity_poly.pdbx_strand_id
1 'polypeptide(L)'
;MQEQRQQLQQPNGKPAVCRRLFDDDPPDPAADGQAENMINRLREEIDRDFDAASRKYNFDFRAEVPLEGDWKWERVPTSTTDEEPASVPQEVTPREDAPVAQDP
;
A
#
# COMPACT_ATOMS: atom_id res chain seq x y z
N MET A 1 -59.78 -9.80 18.82
CA MET A 1 -58.53 -9.18 19.28
C MET A 1 -57.38 -10.07 18.82
N GLN A 2 -56.62 -9.64 17.82
CA GLN A 2 -55.39 -10.29 17.40
C GLN A 2 -54.27 -9.72 18.28
N GLU A 3 -53.77 -10.52 19.22
CA GLU A 3 -52.56 -10.17 19.96
C GLU A 3 -51.32 -10.62 19.20
N GLN A 4 -50.41 -9.66 19.07
CA GLN A 4 -49.28 -9.63 18.16
C GLN A 4 -48.26 -10.73 18.46
N ARG A 5 -47.86 -11.41 17.38
CA ARG A 5 -46.51 -11.93 17.25
C ARG A 5 -45.51 -10.78 17.40
N GLN A 6 -44.76 -10.75 18.49
CA GLN A 6 -43.45 -10.09 18.51
C GLN A 6 -42.37 -11.17 18.61
N GLN A 7 -42.00 -11.71 17.45
CA GLN A 7 -40.66 -12.22 17.23
C GLN A 7 -39.83 -11.02 16.74
N LEU A 8 -38.93 -10.51 17.58
CA LEU A 8 -37.84 -9.64 17.14
C LEU A 8 -36.52 -10.27 17.57
N GLN A 9 -35.87 -10.79 16.54
CA GLN A 9 -34.56 -11.39 16.43
C GLN A 9 -33.49 -10.83 17.38
N GLN A 10 -32.72 -11.75 17.98
CA GLN A 10 -31.35 -11.46 18.37
C GLN A 10 -30.48 -11.27 17.11
N PRO A 11 -29.67 -10.21 16.98
CA PRO A 11 -28.54 -10.25 16.07
C PRO A 11 -27.37 -10.99 16.73
N ASN A 12 -27.18 -12.24 16.31
CA ASN A 12 -25.92 -12.96 16.44
C ASN A 12 -24.74 -12.12 15.89
N GLY A 13 -23.65 -12.04 16.66
CA GLY A 13 -22.27 -11.93 16.15
C GLY A 13 -21.73 -10.55 15.76
N LYS A 14 -21.13 -9.84 16.73
CA LYS A 14 -19.96 -8.99 16.46
C LYS A 14 -18.83 -9.47 17.37
N PRO A 15 -17.63 -9.82 16.87
CA PRO A 15 -16.51 -10.16 17.74
C PRO A 15 -16.21 -8.97 18.65
N ALA A 16 -15.92 -9.26 19.92
CA ALA A 16 -15.72 -8.29 21.00
C ALA A 16 -14.40 -7.50 20.86
N VAL A 17 -14.23 -6.73 19.78
CA VAL A 17 -13.00 -5.95 19.57
C VAL A 17 -13.23 -4.56 18.98
N CYS A 18 -14.47 -4.09 18.85
CA CYS A 18 -14.74 -2.67 18.59
C CYS A 18 -15.13 -1.98 19.90
N ARG A 19 -14.12 -1.60 20.70
CA ARG A 19 -14.30 -0.81 21.92
C ARG A 19 -13.42 0.43 21.87
N ARG A 20 -13.95 1.56 22.32
CA ARG A 20 -13.15 2.75 22.59
C ARG A 20 -12.20 2.41 23.76
N LEU A 21 -10.91 2.70 23.60
CA LEU A 21 -9.91 2.37 24.62
C LEU A 21 -9.76 3.48 25.68
N PHE A 22 -10.07 4.72 25.31
CA PHE A 22 -9.95 5.89 26.17
C PHE A 22 -11.29 6.61 26.23
N ASP A 23 -11.96 6.55 27.38
CA ASP A 23 -13.31 7.10 27.53
C ASP A 23 -13.35 8.64 27.62
N ASP A 24 -12.20 9.25 27.85
CA ASP A 24 -12.00 10.70 27.96
C ASP A 24 -11.88 11.40 26.60
N ASP A 25 -11.73 10.64 25.51
CA ASP A 25 -11.64 11.20 24.17
C ASP A 25 -13.03 11.66 23.70
N PRO A 26 -13.20 12.92 23.27
CA PRO A 26 -14.51 13.44 22.91
C PRO A 26 -15.15 12.58 21.82
N PRO A 27 -16.47 12.33 21.91
CA PRO A 27 -17.18 11.40 21.01
C PRO A 27 -17.16 11.82 19.55
N ASP A 28 -16.76 13.06 19.25
CA ASP A 28 -16.53 13.57 17.91
C ASP A 28 -15.45 14.66 17.92
N PRO A 29 -14.21 14.37 17.47
CA PRO A 29 -13.15 15.38 17.37
C PRO A 29 -13.38 16.38 16.22
N ALA A 30 -14.39 16.16 15.36
CA ALA A 30 -14.70 17.03 14.23
C ALA A 30 -15.61 18.22 14.59
N ALA A 31 -16.16 18.27 15.81
CA ALA A 31 -17.15 19.26 16.20
C ALA A 31 -16.55 20.62 16.64
N ASP A 32 -15.27 20.67 17.03
CA ASP A 32 -14.66 21.82 17.71
C ASP A 32 -13.24 22.19 17.22
N GLY A 33 -12.82 21.69 16.06
CA GLY A 33 -11.50 21.99 15.52
C GLY A 33 -10.35 21.16 16.12
N GLN A 34 -10.64 20.24 17.06
CA GLN A 34 -9.63 19.39 17.69
C GLN A 34 -9.01 18.39 16.70
N ALA A 35 -9.79 17.86 15.77
CA ALA A 35 -9.28 17.00 14.69
C ALA A 35 -8.24 17.73 13.84
N GLU A 36 -8.52 18.97 13.41
CA GLU A 36 -7.58 19.80 12.66
C GLU A 36 -6.34 20.13 13.49
N ASN A 37 -6.51 20.42 14.79
CA ASN A 37 -5.38 20.67 15.68
C ASN A 37 -4.47 19.45 15.80
N MET A 38 -5.04 18.26 15.97
CA MET A 38 -4.30 17.01 16.05
C MET A 38 -3.58 16.72 14.73
N ILE A 39 -4.26 16.86 13.59
CA ILE A 39 -3.65 16.69 12.26
C ILE A 39 -2.47 17.65 12.08
N ASN A 40 -2.63 18.91 12.47
CA ASN A 40 -1.56 19.90 12.36
C ASN A 40 -0.36 19.53 13.25
N ARG A 41 -0.58 19.13 14.50
CA ARG A 41 0.51 18.67 15.38
C ARG A 41 1.26 17.49 14.79
N LEU A 42 0.54 16.51 14.23
CA LEU A 42 1.15 15.34 13.60
C LEU A 42 1.99 15.74 12.38
N ARG A 43 1.50 16.66 11.55
CA ARG A 43 2.26 17.18 10.41
C ARG A 43 3.52 17.91 10.83
N GLU A 44 3.43 18.77 11.83
CA GLU A 44 4.59 19.49 12.38
C GLU A 44 5.63 18.53 12.98
N GLU A 45 5.20 17.45 13.61
CA GLU A 45 6.09 16.40 14.12
C GLU A 45 6.83 15.69 13.00
N ILE A 46 6.10 15.27 11.96
CA ILE A 46 6.67 14.64 10.76
C ILE A 46 7.68 15.57 10.08
N ASP A 47 7.34 16.85 9.94
CA ASP A 47 8.22 17.84 9.33
C ASP A 47 9.51 18.03 10.15
N ARG A 48 9.41 18.10 11.48
CA ARG A 48 10.57 18.17 12.38
C ARG A 48 11.48 16.96 12.24
N ASP A 49 10.91 15.77 12.14
CA ASP A 49 11.66 14.54 11.99
C ASP A 49 12.38 14.48 10.64
N PHE A 50 11.72 14.89 9.56
CA PHE A 50 12.36 15.03 8.25
C PHE A 50 13.50 16.04 8.28
N ASP A 51 13.33 17.19 8.90
CA ASP A 51 14.37 18.22 8.97
C ASP A 51 15.56 17.76 9.82
N ALA A 52 15.32 17.02 10.90
CA ALA A 52 16.36 16.45 11.73
C ALA A 52 17.13 15.36 10.97
N ALA A 53 16.43 14.45 10.30
CA ALA A 53 17.04 13.40 9.49
C ALA A 53 17.83 14.00 8.31
N SER A 54 17.26 14.97 7.61
CA SER A 54 17.90 15.60 6.44
C SER A 54 19.23 16.25 6.80
N ARG A 55 19.30 16.93 7.95
CA ARG A 55 20.55 17.50 8.47
C ARG A 55 21.57 16.44 8.88
N LYS A 56 21.12 15.35 9.51
CA LYS A 56 22.00 14.28 9.98
C LYS A 56 22.64 13.49 8.84
N TYR A 57 21.90 13.31 7.75
CA TYR A 57 22.26 12.40 6.66
C TYR A 57 22.58 13.13 5.34
N ASN A 58 22.54 14.48 5.34
CA ASN A 58 22.63 15.32 4.14
C ASN A 58 21.83 14.74 2.96
N PHE A 59 20.58 14.42 3.22
CA PHE A 59 19.68 13.83 2.23
C PHE A 59 18.30 14.48 2.35
N ASP A 60 17.75 14.98 1.26
CA ASP A 60 16.40 15.52 1.23
C ASP A 60 15.40 14.39 1.00
N PHE A 61 14.69 13.99 2.07
CA PHE A 61 13.69 12.92 2.02
C PHE A 61 12.41 13.30 1.27
N ARG A 62 12.13 14.59 1.05
CA ARG A 62 10.95 15.03 0.30
C ARG A 62 11.18 15.01 -1.20
N ALA A 63 12.35 15.46 -1.62
CA ALA A 63 12.76 15.43 -3.02
C ALA A 63 13.41 14.10 -3.43
N GLU A 64 13.71 13.23 -2.45
CA GLU A 64 14.43 11.97 -2.63
C GLU A 64 15.80 12.15 -3.29
N VAL A 65 16.50 13.24 -2.94
CA VAL A 65 17.81 13.58 -3.51
C VAL A 65 18.87 13.74 -2.42
N PRO A 66 20.10 13.27 -2.68
CA PRO A 66 21.20 13.55 -1.79
C PRO A 66 21.59 15.03 -1.85
N LEU A 67 21.93 15.59 -0.70
CA LEU A 67 22.47 16.93 -0.54
C LEU A 67 23.98 16.86 -0.36
N GLU A 68 24.64 18.00 -0.53
CA GLU A 68 26.06 18.12 -0.22
C GLU A 68 26.30 17.99 1.29
N GLY A 69 27.24 17.12 1.66
CA GLY A 69 27.64 16.90 3.04
C GLY A 69 28.55 15.69 3.22
N ASP A 70 28.55 15.19 4.46
CA ASP A 70 29.45 14.16 4.98
C ASP A 70 29.17 12.78 4.35
N TRP A 71 27.90 12.43 4.15
CA TRP A 71 27.49 11.17 3.54
C TRP A 71 27.51 11.28 2.02
N LYS A 72 28.08 10.27 1.35
CA LYS A 72 28.02 10.12 -0.11
C LYS A 72 27.00 9.04 -0.43
N TRP A 73 25.93 9.42 -1.11
CA TRP A 73 24.84 8.53 -1.50
C TRP A 73 25.04 8.06 -2.94
N GLU A 74 24.78 6.78 -3.17
CA GLU A 74 24.73 6.18 -4.50
C GLU A 74 23.43 5.40 -4.67
N ARG A 75 22.90 5.39 -5.90
CA ARG A 75 21.73 4.60 -6.24
C ARG A 75 22.17 3.19 -6.61
N VAL A 76 21.82 2.22 -5.78
CA VAL A 76 22.10 0.80 -6.06
C VAL A 76 20.99 0.25 -6.96
N PRO A 77 21.31 -0.37 -8.12
CA PRO A 77 20.32 -1.02 -8.96
C PRO A 77 19.68 -2.19 -8.20
N THR A 78 18.36 -2.18 -8.06
CA THR A 78 17.62 -3.34 -7.55
C THR A 78 17.60 -4.39 -8.64
N SER A 79 18.35 -5.48 -8.47
CA SER A 79 18.35 -6.64 -9.39
C SER A 79 17.05 -7.45 -9.30
N THR A 80 15.90 -6.79 -9.18
CA THR A 80 14.62 -7.36 -9.56
C THR A 80 14.61 -7.40 -11.07
N THR A 81 15.24 -8.46 -11.58
CA THR A 81 14.76 -9.17 -12.75
C THR A 81 13.28 -9.47 -12.52
N ASP A 82 12.42 -8.49 -12.79
CA ASP A 82 11.09 -8.73 -13.34
C ASP A 82 11.33 -9.33 -14.74
N GLU A 83 11.81 -10.58 -14.75
CA GLU A 83 11.50 -11.47 -15.85
C GLU A 83 9.99 -11.69 -15.75
N GLU A 84 9.24 -10.76 -16.36
CA GLU A 84 8.08 -11.12 -17.15
C GLU A 84 8.40 -12.49 -17.78
N PRO A 85 7.72 -13.59 -17.41
CA PRO A 85 8.09 -14.90 -17.89
C PRO A 85 8.05 -14.84 -19.39
N ALA A 86 9.23 -14.88 -20.01
CA ALA A 86 9.44 -14.74 -21.42
C ALA A 86 8.38 -15.59 -22.12
N SER A 87 7.48 -14.91 -22.84
CA SER A 87 6.52 -15.54 -23.72
C SER A 87 7.31 -16.50 -24.59
N VAL A 88 7.17 -17.80 -24.31
CA VAL A 88 7.86 -18.87 -25.02
C VAL A 88 7.62 -18.62 -26.51
N PRO A 89 8.66 -18.40 -27.33
CA PRO A 89 8.45 -18.33 -28.77
C PRO A 89 7.88 -19.69 -29.19
N GLN A 90 6.65 -19.70 -29.69
CA GLN A 90 6.11 -20.88 -30.38
C GLN A 90 7.00 -21.13 -31.60
N GLU A 91 7.94 -22.05 -31.45
CA GLU A 91 8.72 -22.59 -32.56
C GLU A 91 7.79 -23.47 -33.39
N VAL A 92 7.03 -22.83 -34.29
CA VAL A 92 6.34 -23.50 -35.38
C VAL A 92 7.40 -23.99 -36.35
N THR A 93 7.85 -25.23 -36.15
CA THR A 93 8.68 -25.93 -37.13
C THR A 93 7.90 -26.07 -38.44
N PRO A 94 8.35 -25.48 -39.57
CA PRO A 94 7.81 -25.81 -40.87
C PRO A 94 8.38 -27.17 -41.25
N ARG A 95 7.55 -28.22 -41.24
CA ARG A 95 7.94 -29.51 -41.79
C ARG A 95 7.87 -29.40 -43.30
N GLU A 96 9.01 -29.12 -43.92
CA GLU A 96 9.18 -29.11 -45.37
C GLU A 96 8.71 -30.43 -46.01
N ASP A 97 7.97 -30.25 -47.11
CA ASP A 97 7.69 -31.16 -48.23
C ASP A 97 8.86 -32.11 -48.56
N ALA A 98 8.65 -33.42 -48.69
CA ALA A 98 8.44 -34.16 -49.95
C ALA A 98 9.41 -35.38 -49.94
N PRO A 99 9.26 -36.48 -50.75
CA PRO A 99 8.58 -36.51 -52.04
C PRO A 99 7.64 -37.70 -52.33
N VAL A 100 6.76 -37.41 -53.29
CA VAL A 100 6.21 -38.24 -54.37
C VAL A 100 6.82 -39.64 -54.53
N ALA A 101 5.94 -40.64 -54.53
CA ALA A 101 6.12 -41.86 -55.31
C ALA A 101 4.76 -42.24 -55.96
N GLN A 102 4.82 -42.51 -57.26
CA GLN A 102 3.72 -42.70 -58.19
C GLN A 102 3.07 -44.10 -58.04
N ASP A 103 1.76 -44.14 -58.31
CA ASP A 103 0.96 -45.34 -58.62
C ASP A 103 1.29 -45.86 -60.03
N PRO A 104 1.14 -47.16 -60.27
CA PRO A 104 -0.03 -47.61 -61.05
C PRO A 104 -0.80 -48.82 -60.51
#